data_AF-A0A651EQ44-F1
#
_entry.id   AF-A0A651EQ44-F1
#
_cell.length_a   1.000
_cell.length_b   1.000
_cell.length_c   1.000
_cell.angle_alpha   90.00
_cell.angle_beta   90.00
_cell.angle_gamma   90.00
#
_symmetry.space_group_name_H-M   'P 1'
#
loop_
_entity.id
_entity.type
_entity.pdbx_description
1 polymer ?
#
loop_
_entity_poly.entity_id
_entity_poly.type
_entity_poly.pdbx_seq_one_letter_code
_entity_poly.pdbx_strand_id
1 'polypeptide(L)'
;MPQETKSDGGAVRADRASLQGLVATREDEKALLDALEQAFDYRGDVTLHKTDGASVTGYIFDRRRTGTLSESTLRIMVEGDDTPIVIRFDQIERLEFTGKDTAHGKTFERWVERYIEKKLKGEKASIESEPLD
;
A
#
# COMPACT_ATOMS: atom_id res chain seq x y z
N MET A 1 23.77 -43.26 -16.13
CA MET A 1 22.95 -42.29 -16.87
C MET A 1 22.40 -41.28 -15.86
N PRO A 2 22.94 -40.05 -15.82
CA PRO A 2 22.29 -38.95 -15.10
C PRO A 2 21.14 -38.42 -15.95
N GLN A 3 20.00 -38.16 -15.32
CA GLN A 3 18.83 -37.57 -15.98
C GLN A 3 18.93 -36.04 -15.85
N GLU A 4 19.06 -35.36 -16.98
CA GLU A 4 18.75 -33.95 -17.13
C GLU A 4 17.22 -33.80 -17.26
N THR A 5 16.62 -32.87 -16.51
CA THR A 5 15.74 -31.80 -17.03
C THR A 5 14.79 -31.27 -15.94
N LYS A 6 14.90 -29.98 -15.62
CA LYS A 6 13.89 -28.95 -15.92
C LYS A 6 14.22 -27.69 -15.14
N SER A 7 14.67 -26.68 -15.88
CA SER A 7 14.63 -25.27 -15.53
C SER A 7 13.21 -24.88 -15.11
N ASP A 8 13.07 -24.13 -14.02
CA ASP A 8 11.91 -23.27 -13.84
C ASP A 8 12.34 -21.88 -13.38
N GLY A 9 12.16 -20.94 -14.30
CA GLY A 9 11.63 -19.61 -14.04
C GLY A 9 12.22 -18.82 -12.89
N GLY A 10 13.28 -18.07 -13.16
CA GLY A 10 13.60 -16.87 -12.40
C GLY A 10 12.43 -15.87 -12.49
N ALA A 11 11.57 -15.86 -11.47
CA ALA A 11 10.79 -14.67 -11.15
C ALA A 11 11.69 -13.78 -10.31
N VAL A 12 12.46 -12.93 -11.00
CA VAL A 12 13.11 -11.77 -10.40
C VAL A 12 11.98 -10.94 -9.80
N ARG A 13 11.69 -11.12 -8.50
CA ARG A 13 10.84 -10.18 -7.76
C ARG A 13 11.61 -8.87 -7.80
N ALA A 14 11.16 -7.95 -8.65
CA ALA A 14 11.68 -6.61 -8.70
C ALA A 14 11.76 -6.08 -7.27
N ASP A 15 12.98 -5.75 -6.87
CA ASP A 15 13.27 -4.95 -5.69
C ASP A 15 12.23 -3.82 -5.65
N ARG A 16 11.34 -3.85 -4.64
CA ARG A 16 10.28 -2.84 -4.48
C ARG A 16 10.94 -1.55 -4.04
N ALA A 17 11.48 -0.82 -5.03
CA ALA A 17 12.07 0.49 -4.85
C ALA A 17 11.10 1.38 -4.07
N SER A 18 11.64 2.15 -3.12
CA SER A 18 10.86 3.11 -2.33
C SER A 18 10.00 3.97 -3.24
N LEU A 19 8.68 3.92 -3.09
CA LEU A 19 7.75 4.73 -3.88
C LEU A 19 7.88 6.22 -3.58
N GLN A 20 8.60 6.60 -2.53
CA GLN A 20 8.91 7.99 -2.20
C GLN A 20 9.58 8.71 -3.39
N GLY A 21 8.99 9.82 -3.82
CA GLY A 21 9.44 10.57 -5.00
C GLY A 21 8.88 10.06 -6.34
N LEU A 22 8.09 8.97 -6.35
CA LEU A 22 7.30 8.61 -7.54
C LEU A 22 6.21 9.67 -7.75
N VAL A 23 6.03 10.05 -9.02
CA VAL A 23 5.00 10.99 -9.45
C VAL A 23 4.17 10.33 -10.54
N ALA A 24 2.85 10.34 -10.40
CA ALA A 24 1.92 9.92 -11.43
C ALA A 24 1.02 11.10 -11.83
N THR A 25 0.80 11.27 -13.13
CA THR A 25 -0.04 12.35 -13.69
C THR A 25 -1.24 11.78 -14.44
N ARG A 26 -2.30 12.58 -14.53
CA ARG A 26 -3.53 12.22 -15.25
C ARG A 26 -3.33 12.00 -16.75
N GLU A 27 -2.26 12.54 -17.31
CA GLU A 27 -1.86 12.32 -18.72
C GLU A 27 -1.66 10.83 -19.02
N ASP A 28 -1.17 10.07 -18.04
CA ASP A 28 -1.10 8.62 -18.08
C ASP A 28 -2.12 8.04 -17.09
N GLU A 29 -3.37 7.94 -17.53
CA GLU A 29 -4.51 7.49 -16.70
C GLU A 29 -4.24 6.13 -16.04
N LYS A 30 -3.56 5.22 -16.75
CA LYS A 30 -3.22 3.90 -16.24
C LYS A 30 -2.19 4.00 -15.11
N ALA A 31 -1.13 4.78 -15.28
CA ALA A 31 -0.14 5.01 -14.23
C ALA A 31 -0.75 5.74 -13.03
N LEU A 32 -1.66 6.71 -13.24
CA LEU A 32 -2.36 7.37 -12.14
C LEU A 32 -3.24 6.41 -11.35
N LEU A 33 -3.99 5.54 -12.02
CA LEU A 33 -4.78 4.50 -11.38
C LEU A 33 -3.91 3.54 -10.55
N ASP A 34 -2.81 3.07 -11.13
CA ASP A 34 -1.88 2.18 -10.45
C ASP A 34 -1.21 2.86 -9.23
N ALA A 35 -0.84 4.14 -9.38
CA ALA A 35 -0.27 4.92 -8.29
C ALA A 35 -1.29 5.21 -7.18
N LEU A 36 -2.56 5.47 -7.50
CA LEU A 36 -3.65 5.60 -6.52
C LEU A 36 -3.90 4.27 -5.79
N GLU A 37 -3.75 3.15 -6.49
CA GLU A 37 -3.82 1.84 -5.86
C GLU A 37 -2.66 1.66 -4.87
N GLN A 38 -1.44 1.98 -5.29
CA GLN A 38 -0.24 1.91 -4.44
C GLN A 38 -0.30 2.89 -3.26
N ALA A 39 -0.88 4.08 -3.45
CA ALA A 39 -1.01 5.11 -2.42
C ALA A 39 -1.93 4.72 -1.25
N PHE A 40 -2.83 3.77 -1.46
CA PHE A 40 -3.64 3.20 -0.38
C PHE A 40 -2.82 2.24 0.51
N ASP A 41 -1.93 1.45 -0.10
CA ASP A 41 -1.04 0.54 0.62
C ASP A 41 0.16 1.27 1.25
N TYR A 42 0.40 2.51 0.82
CA TYR A 42 1.45 3.39 1.30
C TYR A 42 1.18 3.85 2.73
N ARG A 43 2.16 3.69 3.63
CA ARG A 43 2.06 4.08 5.05
C ARG A 43 2.89 5.33 5.32
N GLY A 44 2.64 6.35 4.50
CA GLY A 44 3.16 7.70 4.66
C GLY A 44 2.22 8.70 3.99
N ASP A 45 2.59 9.97 4.04
CA ASP A 45 1.81 11.03 3.39
C ASP A 45 2.02 11.04 1.88
N VAL A 46 0.92 11.23 1.16
CA VAL A 46 0.93 11.53 -0.27
C VAL A 46 0.45 12.96 -0.48
N THR A 47 0.93 13.58 -1.54
CA THR A 47 0.44 14.87 -2.01
C THR A 47 -0.40 14.66 -3.27
N LEU A 48 -1.65 15.07 -3.20
CA LEU A 48 -2.62 15.03 -4.28
C LEU A 48 -2.79 16.45 -4.82
N HIS A 49 -2.46 16.66 -6.09
CA HIS A 49 -2.79 17.88 -6.80
C HIS A 49 -4.14 17.68 -7.48
N LYS A 50 -5.07 18.58 -7.21
CA LYS A 50 -6.41 18.57 -7.77
C LYS A 50 -6.44 19.35 -9.08
N THR A 51 -7.35 18.97 -9.95
CA THR A 51 -7.68 19.65 -11.22
C THR A 51 -8.12 21.11 -11.04
N ASP A 52 -8.57 21.49 -9.85
CA ASP A 52 -8.90 22.86 -9.45
C ASP A 52 -7.65 23.69 -9.07
N GLY A 53 -6.46 23.09 -9.11
CA GLY A 53 -5.19 23.72 -8.74
C GLY A 53 -4.86 23.65 -7.24
N ALA A 54 -5.80 23.20 -6.40
CA ALA A 54 -5.56 22.96 -4.98
C ALA A 54 -4.71 21.69 -4.74
N SER A 55 -3.86 21.71 -3.72
CA SER A 55 -3.07 20.55 -3.28
C SER A 55 -3.50 20.10 -1.89
N VAL A 56 -3.50 18.78 -1.68
CA VAL A 56 -3.80 18.16 -0.38
C VAL A 56 -2.70 17.17 -0.05
N THR A 57 -2.04 17.38 1.09
CA THR A 57 -1.05 16.44 1.62
C THR A 57 -1.64 15.70 2.80
N GLY A 58 -1.45 14.38 2.86
CA GLY A 58 -1.91 13.58 3.98
C GLY A 58 -1.97 12.08 3.71
N TYR A 59 -2.64 11.36 4.61
CA TYR A 59 -2.70 9.91 4.61
C TYR A 59 -4.03 9.38 4.05
N ILE A 60 -3.96 8.52 3.04
CA ILE A 60 -5.14 7.83 2.48
C ILE A 60 -5.46 6.61 3.34
N PHE A 61 -6.68 6.56 3.89
CA PHE A 61 -7.10 5.49 4.79
C PHE A 61 -8.31 4.69 4.30
N ASP A 62 -9.01 5.19 3.28
CA ASP A 62 -10.18 4.53 2.69
C ASP A 62 -10.25 4.83 1.20
N ARG A 63 -10.69 3.85 0.42
CA ARG A 63 -10.97 4.01 -1.01
C ARG A 63 -12.20 3.21 -1.41
N ARG A 64 -13.01 3.79 -2.28
CA ARG A 64 -14.13 3.13 -2.96
C ARG A 64 -13.87 3.18 -4.44
N ARG A 65 -13.66 2.01 -5.03
CA ARG A 65 -13.46 1.88 -6.47
C ARG A 65 -14.75 1.39 -7.12
N THR A 66 -15.13 2.04 -8.19
CA THR A 66 -16.24 1.67 -9.07
C THR A 66 -15.71 1.60 -10.51
N GLY A 67 -16.53 1.20 -11.48
CA GLY A 67 -16.12 0.97 -12.87
C GLY A 67 -15.54 2.19 -13.60
N THR A 68 -15.64 3.40 -13.03
CA THR A 68 -15.13 4.65 -13.61
C THR A 68 -14.40 5.53 -12.59
N LEU A 69 -13.56 6.47 -13.07
CA LEU A 69 -12.86 7.45 -12.22
C LEU A 69 -13.81 8.40 -11.48
N SER A 70 -14.87 8.85 -12.15
CA SER A 70 -15.84 9.79 -11.59
C SER A 70 -16.71 9.19 -10.47
N GLU A 71 -16.84 7.86 -10.47
CA GLU A 71 -17.56 7.12 -9.42
C GLU A 71 -16.61 6.59 -8.33
N SER A 72 -15.31 6.65 -8.56
CA SER A 72 -14.29 6.21 -7.60
C SER A 72 -13.86 7.36 -6.69
N THR A 73 -13.76 7.08 -5.40
CA THR A 73 -13.42 8.08 -4.37
C THR A 73 -12.38 7.54 -3.41
N LEU A 74 -11.56 8.42 -2.85
CA LEU A 74 -10.71 8.15 -1.70
C LEU A 74 -11.04 9.08 -0.55
N ARG A 75 -10.66 8.68 0.66
CA ARG A 75 -10.67 9.54 1.85
C ARG A 75 -9.25 9.73 2.34
N ILE A 76 -8.91 10.99 2.58
CA ILE A 76 -7.59 11.42 3.05
C ILE A 76 -7.74 12.15 4.37
N MET A 77 -6.92 11.79 5.35
CA MET A 77 -6.68 12.58 6.56
C MET A 77 -5.62 13.62 6.18
N VAL A 78 -5.99 14.90 6.19
CA VAL A 78 -5.09 15.98 5.80
C VAL A 78 -4.06 16.20 6.90
N GLU A 79 -2.80 16.46 6.54
CA GLU A 79 -1.77 16.81 7.52
C GLU A 79 -2.18 18.06 8.30
N GLY A 80 -2.16 17.97 9.64
CA GLY A 80 -2.50 19.10 10.52
C GLY A 80 -4.00 19.34 10.70
N ASP A 81 -4.86 18.50 10.11
CA ASP A 81 -6.32 18.59 10.26
C ASP A 81 -6.89 17.24 10.71
N ASP A 82 -7.85 17.26 11.64
CA ASP A 82 -8.52 16.07 12.16
C ASP A 82 -9.77 15.69 11.35
N THR A 83 -10.13 16.50 10.34
CA THR A 83 -11.29 16.22 9.50
C THR A 83 -10.88 15.50 8.20
N PRO A 84 -11.35 14.24 7.98
CA PRO A 84 -11.13 13.57 6.71
C PRO A 84 -11.93 14.21 5.58
N ILE A 85 -11.31 14.38 4.42
CA ILE A 85 -12.00 14.84 3.21
C ILE A 85 -12.15 13.70 2.20
N VAL A 86 -13.18 13.80 1.37
CA VAL A 86 -13.43 12.85 0.28
C VAL A 86 -13.00 13.49 -1.04
N ILE A 87 -12.20 12.77 -1.83
CA ILE A 87 -11.73 13.23 -3.14
C ILE A 87 -12.12 12.18 -4.18
N ARG A 88 -12.74 12.61 -5.29
CA ARG A 88 -13.00 11.72 -6.43
C ARG A 88 -11.74 11.54 -7.26
N PHE A 89 -11.57 10.37 -7.89
CA PHE A 89 -10.38 10.12 -8.70
C PHE A 89 -10.34 11.07 -9.91
N ASP A 90 -11.49 11.45 -10.48
CA ASP A 90 -11.57 12.43 -11.58
C ASP A 90 -11.07 13.83 -11.21
N GLN A 91 -11.00 14.15 -9.91
CA GLN A 91 -10.53 15.43 -9.42
C GLN A 91 -9.02 15.46 -9.24
N ILE A 92 -8.32 14.33 -9.35
CA ILE A 92 -6.87 14.22 -9.13
C ILE A 92 -6.16 14.40 -10.46
N GLU A 93 -5.29 15.39 -10.52
CA GLU A 93 -4.43 15.68 -11.67
C GLU A 93 -3.06 15.01 -11.54
N ARG A 94 -2.50 15.02 -10.33
CA ARG A 94 -1.18 14.46 -10.04
C ARG A 94 -1.13 13.89 -8.63
N LEU A 95 -0.42 12.78 -8.46
CA LEU A 95 -0.14 12.15 -7.17
C LEU A 95 1.37 12.06 -6.97
N GLU A 96 1.81 12.43 -5.78
CA GLU A 96 3.21 12.39 -5.37
C GLU A 96 3.35 11.69 -4.02
N PHE A 97 4.32 10.80 -3.88
CA PHE A 97 4.64 10.16 -2.61
C PHE A 97 5.68 11.01 -1.85
N THR A 98 5.22 11.87 -0.95
CA THR A 98 6.05 12.92 -0.31
C THR A 98 6.56 12.55 1.09
N GLY A 99 5.78 11.77 1.84
CA GLY A 99 6.14 11.32 3.17
C GLY A 99 7.29 10.30 3.18
N LYS A 100 7.83 10.02 4.37
CA LYS A 100 8.68 8.83 4.56
C LYS A 100 7.74 7.64 4.73
N ASP A 101 7.81 6.67 3.83
CA ASP A 101 7.02 5.45 3.97
C ASP A 101 7.48 4.67 5.21
N THR A 102 6.63 4.63 6.23
CA THR A 102 6.96 3.93 7.47
C THR A 102 6.84 2.41 7.32
N ALA A 103 6.24 1.93 6.22
CA ALA A 103 6.26 0.52 5.81
C ALA A 103 7.61 0.12 5.17
N HIS A 104 8.35 1.07 4.59
CA HIS A 104 9.74 0.94 4.14
C HIS A 104 10.69 0.86 5.34
N GLY A 105 10.70 -0.30 6.00
CA GLY A 105 11.65 -0.58 7.07
C GLY A 105 11.19 -1.56 8.16
N LYS A 106 9.96 -2.08 8.14
CA LYS A 106 9.56 -3.20 9.02
C LYS A 106 8.68 -4.19 8.25
N THR A 107 9.38 -5.15 7.68
CA THR A 107 8.92 -6.22 6.81
C THR A 107 7.73 -7.03 7.35
N PHE A 108 6.70 -7.16 6.52
CA PHE A 108 5.73 -8.27 6.53
C PHE A 108 6.46 -9.62 6.49
N GLU A 109 7.61 -9.71 5.81
CA GLU A 109 8.50 -10.87 5.81
C GLU A 109 9.07 -11.19 7.20
N ARG A 110 9.39 -10.19 8.05
CA ARG A 110 9.82 -10.45 9.44
C ARG A 110 8.68 -11.01 10.30
N TRP A 111 7.43 -10.61 10.06
CA TRP A 111 6.28 -11.16 10.76
C TRP A 111 5.95 -12.57 10.26
N VAL A 112 5.98 -12.79 8.95
CA VAL A 112 5.77 -14.11 8.31
C VAL A 112 6.89 -15.09 8.67
N GLU A 113 8.15 -14.66 8.69
CA GLU A 113 9.30 -15.47 9.11
C GLU A 113 9.19 -15.83 10.59
N ARG A 114 8.83 -14.89 11.47
CA ARG A 114 8.54 -15.17 12.89
C ARG A 114 7.31 -16.09 13.09
N TYR A 115 6.33 -16.04 12.20
CA TYR A 115 5.15 -16.89 12.25
C TYR A 115 5.43 -18.30 11.73
N ILE A 116 6.19 -18.45 10.65
CA ILE A 116 6.65 -19.72 10.09
C ILE A 116 7.65 -20.38 11.04
N GLU A 117 8.60 -19.63 11.61
CA GLU A 117 9.56 -20.12 12.60
C GLU A 117 8.84 -20.60 13.87
N LYS A 118 7.78 -19.92 14.32
CA LYS A 118 6.92 -20.40 15.43
C LYS A 118 6.08 -21.63 15.08
N LYS A 119 5.63 -21.79 13.83
CA LYS A 119 4.86 -22.96 13.38
C LYS A 119 5.74 -24.18 13.09
N LEU A 120 6.99 -23.99 12.65
CA LEU A 120 7.93 -25.08 12.35
C LEU A 120 8.61 -25.63 13.62
N LYS A 121 8.66 -24.86 14.71
CA LYS A 121 9.33 -25.27 15.96
C LYS A 121 8.45 -26.07 16.93
N GLY A 122 7.23 -26.45 16.55
CA GLY A 122 6.49 -27.53 17.21
C GLY A 122 6.30 -27.40 18.72
N GLU A 123 6.19 -26.20 19.28
CA GLU A 123 5.82 -26.03 20.69
C GLU A 123 4.30 -25.93 20.81
N LYS A 124 3.73 -26.91 21.49
CA LYS A 124 2.32 -26.92 21.92
C LYS A 124 2.08 -25.68 22.76
N ALA A 125 1.22 -24.77 22.28
CA ALA A 125 0.64 -23.75 23.13
C ALA A 125 -0.31 -24.44 24.13
N SER A 126 0.19 -24.80 25.31
CA SER A 126 -0.69 -25.00 26.47
C SER A 126 -1.25 -23.64 26.85
N ILE A 127 -2.45 -23.34 26.35
CA ILE A 127 -3.30 -22.33 26.95
C ILE A 127 -4.12 -23.08 27.98
N GLU A 128 -3.65 -23.12 29.23
CA GLU A 128 -4.55 -23.45 30.34
C GLU A 128 -5.54 -22.29 30.45
N SER A 129 -6.80 -22.56 30.10
CA SER A 129 -7.90 -21.66 30.41
C SER A 129 -8.31 -21.93 31.85
N GLU A 130 -8.01 -21.00 32.76
CA GLU A 130 -8.59 -21.04 34.10
C GLU A 130 -10.10 -20.82 33.98
N PRO A 131 -10.95 -21.67 34.58
CA PRO A 131 -12.37 -21.38 34.71
C PRO A 131 -12.57 -20.24 35.73
N LEU A 132 -13.30 -19.21 35.32
CA LEU A 132 -13.80 -18.17 36.22
C LEU A 132 -14.95 -18.78 37.05
N ASP A 133 -14.89 -18.58 38.37
CA ASP A 133 -15.79 -19.06 39.44
C ASP A 133 -17.29 -19.03 39.08
#